data_AF-A0A6N7M8Y6-F1
#
_entry.id   AF-A0A6N7M8Y6-F1
#
_cell.length_a   1.000
_cell.length_b   1.000
_cell.length_c   1.000
_cell.angle_alpha   90.00
_cell.angle_beta   90.00
_cell.angle_gamma   90.00
#
_symmetry.space_group_name_H-M   'P 1'
#
loop_
_entity.id
_entity.type
_entity.pdbx_description
1 polymer ?
#
loop_
_entity_poly.entity_id
_entity_poly.type
_entity_poly.pdbx_seq_one_letter_code
_entity_poly.pdbx_strand_id
1 'polypeptide(L)'
;MAISALIFSSCSEPVIQELSREELFTLKLGKMEDQIDLFLYDGNLPNLKTSVFMRDGLFYIASGNSSKMMEFSSYGDLIFLLYNPERNPEPVSLIVKGDQEANSTRMAVSYPFNNIGSLAVDSQKRIYIEDEVPADRQIKDKELSVMLNRLIYRFDRYGKFIDFIGQEGVGGTPFCYIESIQITEADELVVICRSMAKWLIFWFSSAGKLLYEVEIDQEHLPLPEEEAIPSLSKIFADLKDPV
;
A
#
# COMPACT_ATOMS: atom_id res chain seq x y z
N MET A 1 40.09 31.72 -52.88
CA MET A 1 38.88 32.04 -52.10
C MET A 1 38.20 30.72 -51.75
N ALA A 2 38.42 30.24 -50.53
CA ALA A 2 37.74 29.04 -50.03
C ALA A 2 36.59 29.51 -49.14
N ILE A 3 35.36 29.21 -49.57
CA ILE A 3 34.13 29.53 -48.85
C ILE A 3 33.96 28.46 -47.77
N SER A 4 34.15 28.84 -46.51
CA SER A 4 33.90 27.98 -45.35
C SER A 4 32.39 28.01 -45.06
N ALA A 5 31.72 26.87 -45.26
CA ALA A 5 30.30 26.71 -44.95
C ALA A 5 30.14 26.42 -43.44
N LEU A 6 29.57 27.38 -42.71
CA LEU A 6 29.13 27.17 -41.33
C LEU A 6 27.91 26.25 -41.32
N ILE A 7 28.05 25.09 -40.67
CA ILE A 7 26.96 24.16 -40.40
C ILE A 7 26.31 24.61 -39.08
N PHE A 8 25.12 25.19 -39.15
CA PHE A 8 24.29 25.45 -37.98
C PHE A 8 23.62 24.16 -37.53
N SER A 9 24.20 23.50 -36.52
CA SER A 9 23.52 22.44 -35.77
C SER A 9 22.53 23.08 -34.80
N SER A 10 21.25 23.10 -35.17
CA SER A 10 20.16 23.51 -34.28
C SER A 10 19.87 22.38 -33.29
N CYS A 11 19.86 22.71 -32.00
CA CYS A 11 19.36 21.82 -30.95
C CYS A 11 17.85 21.71 -31.11
N SER A 12 17.31 20.54 -31.46
CA SER A 12 15.86 20.32 -31.43
C SER A 12 15.39 20.34 -29.99
N GLU A 13 14.37 21.17 -29.68
CA GLU A 13 13.73 21.15 -28.37
C GLU A 13 13.21 19.74 -28.04
N PRO A 14 13.40 19.26 -26.81
CA PRO A 14 12.85 17.98 -26.40
C PRO A 14 11.32 18.08 -26.45
N VAL A 15 10.72 17.31 -27.37
CA VAL A 15 9.26 17.15 -27.43
C VAL A 15 8.82 16.51 -26.12
N ILE A 16 8.22 17.31 -25.25
CA ILE A 16 7.56 16.82 -24.04
C ILE A 16 6.37 16.00 -24.53
N GLN A 17 6.47 14.67 -24.45
CA GLN A 17 5.31 13.80 -24.67
C GLN A 17 4.27 14.13 -23.60
N GLU A 18 3.22 14.84 -23.98
CA GLU A 18 2.05 15.00 -23.12
C GLU A 18 1.42 13.62 -22.95
N LEU A 19 1.53 13.09 -21.73
CA LEU A 19 0.80 11.89 -21.35
C LEU A 19 -0.69 12.23 -21.36
N SER A 20 -1.45 11.66 -22.29
CA SER A 20 -2.89 11.87 -22.36
C SER A 20 -3.55 11.32 -21.09
N ARG A 21 -4.23 12.18 -20.34
CA ARG A 21 -5.03 11.76 -19.20
C ARG A 21 -6.22 10.93 -19.68
N GLU A 22 -6.33 9.70 -19.19
CA GLU A 22 -7.51 8.85 -19.35
C GLU A 22 -8.31 8.83 -18.05
N GLU A 23 -9.61 9.12 -18.13
CA GLU A 23 -10.51 8.97 -17.00
C GLU A 23 -11.11 7.56 -17.02
N LEU A 24 -10.73 6.73 -16.04
CA LEU A 24 -11.24 5.35 -15.94
C LEU A 24 -12.60 5.30 -15.23
N PHE A 25 -12.68 5.89 -14.03
CA PHE A 25 -13.92 6.05 -13.28
C PHE A 25 -13.76 7.12 -12.18
N THR A 26 -14.89 7.54 -11.61
CA THR A 26 -14.95 8.52 -10.52
C THR A 26 -15.50 7.90 -9.25
N LEU A 27 -14.87 8.20 -8.11
CA LEU A 27 -15.36 7.83 -6.78
C LEU A 27 -15.97 9.03 -6.07
N LYS A 28 -17.10 8.79 -5.41
CA LYS A 28 -17.77 9.79 -4.58
C LYS A 28 -17.12 9.85 -3.20
N LEU A 29 -17.13 11.04 -2.60
CA LEU A 29 -16.74 11.21 -1.20
C LEU A 29 -17.87 10.76 -0.27
N GLY A 30 -17.52 10.02 0.79
CA GLY A 30 -18.48 9.55 1.78
C GLY A 30 -18.12 8.20 2.40
N LYS A 31 -19.07 7.63 3.14
CA LYS A 31 -18.85 6.40 3.93
C LYS A 31 -19.53 5.15 3.36
N MET A 32 -20.39 5.30 2.37
CA MET A 32 -21.08 4.15 1.74
C MET A 32 -20.10 3.20 1.05
N GLU A 33 -20.54 2.00 0.74
CA GLU A 33 -19.74 0.92 0.15
C GLU A 33 -18.94 1.31 -1.11
N ASP A 34 -19.45 2.24 -1.93
CA ASP A 34 -18.86 2.74 -3.17
C ASP A 34 -18.20 4.13 -3.01
N GLN A 35 -17.99 4.59 -1.78
CA GLN A 35 -17.50 5.92 -1.45
C GLN A 35 -16.21 5.88 -0.66
N ILE A 36 -15.37 6.90 -0.86
CA ILE A 36 -14.11 7.07 -0.13
C ILE A 36 -14.22 8.18 0.91
N ASP A 37 -13.76 7.90 2.13
CA ASP A 37 -13.79 8.87 3.22
C ASP A 37 -12.45 9.62 3.27
N LEU A 38 -12.40 10.78 2.61
CA LEU A 38 -11.23 11.67 2.64
C LEU A 38 -11.47 12.90 3.52
N PHE A 39 -12.51 12.88 4.36
CA PHE A 39 -12.83 14.04 5.19
C PHE A 39 -11.79 14.23 6.29
N LEU A 40 -11.38 15.48 6.48
CA LEU A 40 -10.55 15.91 7.58
C LEU A 40 -11.47 16.41 8.69
N TYR A 41 -11.65 15.59 9.72
CA TYR A 41 -12.37 16.00 10.92
C TYR A 41 -11.40 16.78 11.82
N ASP A 42 -11.81 17.97 12.26
CA ASP A 42 -11.12 18.82 13.26
C ASP A 42 -9.76 19.43 12.87
N GLY A 43 -9.48 19.60 11.57
CA GLY A 43 -8.29 20.35 11.10
C GLY A 43 -6.94 19.67 11.40
N ASN A 44 -6.95 18.47 11.97
CA ASN A 44 -5.79 17.62 12.08
C ASN A 44 -5.53 16.94 10.73
N LEU A 45 -4.26 16.83 10.34
CA LEU A 45 -3.87 16.00 9.20
C LEU A 45 -4.37 14.57 9.44
N PRO A 46 -4.93 13.91 8.43
CA PRO A 46 -5.41 12.54 8.60
C PRO A 46 -4.19 11.69 8.88
N ASN A 47 -4.08 11.14 10.09
CA ASN A 47 -3.01 10.19 10.42
C ASN A 47 -3.31 8.79 9.82
N LEU A 48 -4.24 8.71 8.88
CA LEU A 48 -4.78 7.48 8.32
C LEU A 48 -4.51 7.49 6.81
N LYS A 49 -3.94 6.41 6.30
CA LYS A 49 -3.51 6.34 4.91
C LYS A 49 -4.69 6.03 4.00
N THR A 50 -4.59 6.53 2.77
CA THR A 50 -5.38 6.02 1.64
C THR A 50 -4.41 5.36 0.69
N SER A 51 -4.69 4.12 0.30
CA SER A 51 -3.84 3.36 -0.61
C SER A 51 -4.65 2.94 -1.84
N VAL A 52 -4.05 3.09 -3.02
CA VAL A 52 -4.61 2.63 -4.30
C VAL A 52 -3.61 1.68 -4.93
N PHE A 53 -4.08 0.50 -5.31
CA PHE A 53 -3.29 -0.54 -5.94
C PHE A 53 -4.04 -1.07 -7.16
N MET A 54 -3.35 -1.29 -8.28
CA MET A 54 -3.94 -1.85 -9.50
C MET A 54 -3.23 -3.13 -9.87
N ARG A 55 -4.01 -4.19 -10.15
CA ARG A 55 -3.49 -5.45 -10.67
C ARG A 55 -4.54 -6.12 -11.55
N ASP A 56 -4.12 -6.61 -12.72
CA ASP A 56 -4.98 -7.32 -13.68
C ASP A 56 -6.26 -6.54 -14.07
N GLY A 57 -6.17 -5.21 -14.16
CA GLY A 57 -7.30 -4.33 -14.48
C GLY A 57 -8.31 -4.14 -13.33
N LEU A 58 -8.01 -4.65 -12.14
CA LEU A 58 -8.78 -4.43 -10.92
C LEU A 58 -8.11 -3.36 -10.06
N PHE A 59 -8.93 -2.50 -9.46
CA PHE A 59 -8.49 -1.40 -8.61
C PHE A 59 -8.85 -1.70 -7.17
N TYR A 60 -7.85 -1.78 -6.30
CA TYR A 60 -8.01 -2.01 -4.88
C TYR A 60 -7.72 -0.71 -4.14
N ILE A 61 -8.63 -0.29 -3.28
CA ILE A 61 -8.59 1.00 -2.61
C ILE A 61 -8.83 0.78 -1.12
N ALA A 62 -7.81 1.05 -0.30
CA ALA A 62 -7.93 1.06 1.15
C ALA A 62 -8.14 2.49 1.65
N SER A 63 -9.15 2.66 2.50
CA SER A 63 -9.48 3.92 3.15
C SER A 63 -9.29 3.76 4.66
N GLY A 64 -8.20 4.32 5.21
CA GLY A 64 -7.90 4.26 6.64
C GLY A 64 -8.98 4.95 7.50
N ASN A 65 -9.49 6.10 7.03
CA ASN A 65 -10.54 6.88 7.69
C ASN A 65 -11.84 6.10 7.92
N SER A 66 -12.18 5.17 7.03
CA SER A 66 -13.35 4.31 7.16
C SER A 66 -12.99 2.86 7.49
N SER A 67 -11.70 2.49 7.53
CA SER A 67 -11.24 1.12 7.77
C SER A 67 -11.97 0.09 6.89
N LYS A 68 -11.91 0.35 5.58
CA LYS A 68 -12.42 -0.56 4.55
C LYS A 68 -11.51 -0.61 3.33
N MET A 69 -11.48 -1.76 2.69
CA MET A 69 -10.85 -1.98 1.38
C MET A 69 -11.93 -2.32 0.36
N MET A 70 -11.88 -1.65 -0.79
CA MET A 70 -12.82 -1.79 -1.89
C MET A 70 -12.07 -2.29 -3.14
N GLU A 71 -12.62 -3.28 -3.83
CA GLU A 71 -12.15 -3.75 -5.13
C GLU A 71 -13.13 -3.29 -6.21
N PHE A 72 -12.63 -2.60 -7.24
CA PHE A 72 -13.39 -2.11 -8.37
C PHE A 72 -12.93 -2.76 -9.68
N SER A 73 -13.88 -2.91 -10.60
CA SER A 73 -13.57 -3.18 -12.01
C SER A 73 -12.88 -1.97 -12.66
N SER A 74 -12.31 -2.18 -13.85
CA SER A 74 -11.81 -1.08 -14.69
C SER A 74 -12.87 -0.05 -15.09
N TYR A 75 -14.16 -0.39 -14.94
CA TYR A 75 -15.30 0.49 -15.23
C TYR A 75 -15.84 1.20 -13.98
N GLY A 76 -15.25 0.95 -12.80
CA GLY A 76 -15.69 1.55 -11.54
C GLY A 76 -16.85 0.82 -10.85
N ASP A 77 -17.18 -0.40 -11.24
CA ASP A 77 -18.13 -1.24 -10.50
C ASP A 77 -17.48 -1.79 -9.23
N LEU A 78 -18.13 -1.63 -8.07
CA LEU A 78 -17.71 -2.28 -6.83
C LEU A 78 -17.96 -3.79 -6.92
N ILE A 79 -16.89 -4.57 -6.73
CA ILE A 79 -16.89 -6.05 -6.81
C ILE A 79 -16.76 -6.65 -5.41
N PHE A 80 -15.82 -6.15 -4.60
CA PHE A 80 -15.52 -6.75 -3.31
C PHE A 80 -15.29 -5.68 -2.25
N LEU A 81 -15.79 -5.95 -1.04
CA LEU A 81 -15.67 -5.05 0.11
C LEU A 81 -15.19 -5.84 1.34
N LEU A 82 -14.07 -5.42 1.90
CA LEU A 82 -13.66 -5.77 3.26
C LEU A 82 -13.86 -4.55 4.16
N TYR A 83 -14.67 -4.64 5.21
CA TYR A 83 -15.03 -3.45 5.99
C TYR A 83 -15.18 -3.70 7.49
N ASN A 84 -14.89 -2.68 8.29
CA ASN A 84 -15.27 -2.66 9.70
C ASN A 84 -16.74 -2.22 9.85
N PRO A 85 -17.65 -3.08 10.37
CA PRO A 85 -19.06 -2.76 10.55
C PRO A 85 -19.35 -1.71 11.63
N GLU A 86 -18.41 -1.45 12.54
CA GLU A 86 -18.55 -0.37 13.54
C GLU A 86 -18.27 1.02 12.96
N ARG A 87 -17.52 1.08 11.84
CA ARG A 87 -17.09 2.33 11.19
C ARG A 87 -17.84 2.64 9.90
N ASN A 88 -18.60 1.68 9.37
CA ASN A 88 -19.32 1.80 8.11
C ASN A 88 -20.77 1.33 8.24
N PRO A 89 -21.69 1.92 7.47
CA PRO A 89 -23.03 1.37 7.34
C PRO A 89 -23.00 -0.03 6.72
N GLU A 90 -24.06 -0.80 6.94
CA GLU A 90 -24.23 -2.07 6.24
C GLU A 90 -24.32 -1.85 4.72
N PRO A 91 -23.65 -2.70 3.93
CA PRO A 91 -23.70 -2.61 2.48
C PRO A 91 -25.10 -2.96 1.97
N VAL A 92 -25.53 -2.26 0.92
CA VAL A 92 -26.87 -2.37 0.34
C VAL A 92 -26.85 -3.07 -1.01
N SER A 93 -25.79 -2.88 -1.81
CA SER A 93 -25.67 -3.48 -3.15
C SER A 93 -24.84 -4.77 -3.19
N LEU A 94 -24.19 -5.13 -2.08
CA LEU A 94 -23.33 -6.32 -1.98
C LEU A 94 -23.97 -7.41 -1.11
N ILE A 95 -23.68 -8.67 -1.44
CA ILE A 95 -24.08 -9.81 -0.60
C ILE A 95 -23.10 -9.93 0.56
N VAL A 96 -23.60 -9.84 1.80
CA VAL A 96 -22.79 -10.01 3.01
C VAL A 96 -22.55 -11.50 3.27
N LYS A 97 -21.27 -11.89 3.36
CA LYS A 97 -20.86 -13.27 3.62
C LYS A 97 -21.15 -13.62 5.09
N GLY A 98 -22.21 -14.40 5.28
CA GLY A 98 -22.78 -14.77 6.58
C GLY A 98 -24.22 -15.29 6.44
N ASP A 99 -24.91 -14.87 5.38
CA ASP A 99 -26.33 -15.20 5.20
C ASP A 99 -26.60 -16.41 4.28
N GLN A 100 -25.78 -16.72 3.28
CA GLN A 100 -25.88 -17.94 2.45
C GLN A 100 -24.54 -18.32 1.78
N GLU A 101 -24.38 -19.59 1.37
CA GLU A 101 -23.36 -20.03 0.39
C GLU A 101 -23.60 -19.34 -0.97
N ALA A 102 -23.21 -18.09 -1.08
CA ALA A 102 -23.41 -17.30 -2.28
C ALA A 102 -22.22 -17.48 -3.24
N ASN A 103 -22.45 -18.17 -4.35
CA ASN A 103 -21.65 -18.07 -5.58
C ASN A 103 -21.89 -16.71 -6.27
N SER A 104 -21.75 -15.61 -5.53
CA SER A 104 -21.91 -14.26 -6.05
C SER A 104 -20.57 -13.70 -6.49
N THR A 105 -20.58 -13.01 -7.62
CA THR A 105 -19.41 -12.27 -8.13
C THR A 105 -19.19 -10.96 -7.40
N ARG A 106 -20.17 -10.48 -6.62
CA ARG A 106 -20.07 -9.27 -5.79
C ARG A 106 -20.36 -9.58 -4.32
N MET A 107 -19.42 -9.29 -3.42
CA MET A 107 -19.56 -9.68 -2.01
C MET A 107 -18.95 -8.67 -1.04
N ALA A 108 -19.48 -8.66 0.18
CA ALA A 108 -18.95 -7.93 1.32
C ALA A 108 -18.60 -8.89 2.46
N VAL A 109 -17.47 -8.66 3.11
CA VAL A 109 -16.99 -9.41 4.26
C VAL A 109 -16.66 -8.43 5.37
N SER A 110 -17.26 -8.63 6.54
CA SER A 110 -16.94 -7.83 7.71
C SER A 110 -15.65 -8.30 8.37
N TYR A 111 -14.82 -7.36 8.78
CA TYR A 111 -13.61 -7.62 9.55
C TYR A 111 -13.32 -6.45 10.49
N PRO A 112 -13.00 -6.69 11.77
CA PRO A 112 -12.84 -5.64 12.78
C PRO A 112 -11.47 -4.95 12.67
N PHE A 113 -11.21 -4.30 11.54
CA PHE A 113 -9.98 -3.51 11.35
C PHE A 113 -9.91 -2.36 12.34
N ASN A 114 -8.74 -2.12 12.92
CA ASN A 114 -8.55 -0.97 13.81
C ASN A 114 -8.28 0.30 13.00
N ASN A 115 -7.25 0.23 12.16
CA ASN A 115 -6.76 1.34 11.38
C ASN A 115 -5.90 0.81 10.21
N ILE A 116 -6.55 0.65 9.05
CA ILE A 116 -5.87 0.15 7.87
C ILE A 116 -5.00 1.21 7.20
N GLY A 117 -3.97 0.75 6.51
CA GLY A 117 -3.07 1.62 5.75
C GLY A 117 -2.75 1.12 4.35
N SER A 118 -1.48 0.77 4.14
CA SER A 118 -0.93 0.29 2.88
C SER A 118 -1.61 -1.01 2.41
N LEU A 119 -1.75 -1.16 1.10
CA LEU A 119 -2.44 -2.28 0.46
C LEU A 119 -1.62 -2.80 -0.73
N ALA A 120 -1.56 -4.11 -0.88
CA ALA A 120 -1.05 -4.77 -2.07
C ALA A 120 -1.75 -6.10 -2.32
N VAL A 121 -1.68 -6.59 -3.56
CA VAL A 121 -2.32 -7.84 -3.99
C VAL A 121 -1.37 -8.64 -4.86
N ASP A 122 -1.29 -9.95 -4.62
CA ASP A 122 -0.42 -10.86 -5.37
C ASP A 122 -1.11 -11.52 -6.58
N SER A 123 -0.38 -12.36 -7.33
CA SER A 123 -0.89 -13.00 -8.56
C SER A 123 -2.07 -13.95 -8.30
N GLN A 124 -2.17 -14.47 -7.08
CA GLN A 124 -3.25 -15.34 -6.64
C GLN A 124 -4.46 -14.56 -6.09
N LYS A 125 -4.41 -13.22 -6.17
CA LYS A 125 -5.39 -12.30 -5.59
C LYS A 125 -5.48 -12.42 -4.06
N ARG A 126 -4.40 -12.83 -3.40
CA ARG A 126 -4.31 -12.69 -1.93
C ARG A 126 -4.06 -11.23 -1.62
N ILE A 127 -4.78 -10.74 -0.63
CA ILE A 127 -4.81 -9.34 -0.24
C ILE A 127 -3.92 -9.16 0.99
N TYR A 128 -3.04 -8.17 0.94
CA TYR A 128 -2.13 -7.77 2.02
C TYR A 128 -2.54 -6.37 2.46
N ILE A 129 -2.98 -6.23 3.72
CA ILE A 129 -3.44 -4.97 4.27
C ILE A 129 -2.65 -4.67 5.54
N GLU A 130 -2.03 -3.51 5.61
CA GLU A 130 -1.54 -2.94 6.87
C GLU A 130 -2.73 -2.69 7.80
N ASP A 131 -2.67 -3.17 9.03
CA ASP A 131 -3.60 -2.80 10.10
C ASP A 131 -2.84 -2.52 11.41
N GLU A 132 -3.45 -1.70 12.26
CA GLU A 132 -2.93 -1.39 13.59
C GLU A 132 -3.32 -2.46 14.59
N VAL A 133 -2.38 -2.85 15.45
CA VAL A 133 -2.68 -3.74 16.58
C VAL A 133 -3.36 -2.99 17.72
N PRO A 134 -4.23 -3.67 18.50
CA PRO A 134 -4.81 -3.09 19.71
C PRO A 134 -3.73 -2.63 20.70
N ALA A 135 -4.07 -1.65 21.55
CA ALA A 135 -3.11 -0.95 22.42
C ALA A 135 -2.27 -1.86 23.35
N ASP A 136 -2.84 -2.99 23.78
CA ASP A 136 -2.18 -3.98 24.63
C ASP A 136 -1.12 -4.82 23.91
N ARG A 137 -1.14 -4.82 22.56
CA ARG A 137 -0.16 -5.50 21.70
C ARG A 137 0.90 -4.58 21.11
N GLN A 138 0.83 -3.28 21.41
CA GLN A 138 1.81 -2.31 20.94
C GLN A 138 3.10 -2.43 21.75
N ILE A 139 4.24 -2.42 21.08
CA ILE A 139 5.56 -2.55 21.70
C ILE A 139 6.32 -1.23 21.53
N LYS A 140 6.93 -0.74 22.60
CA LYS A 140 7.84 0.41 22.52
C LYS A 140 9.26 -0.08 22.28
N ASP A 141 9.79 0.23 21.11
CA ASP A 141 11.17 -0.05 20.78
C ASP A 141 12.07 1.09 21.28
N LYS A 142 13.03 0.77 22.16
CA LYS A 142 13.92 1.78 22.75
C LYS A 142 15.06 2.18 21.84
N GLU A 143 15.51 1.26 20.97
CA GLU A 143 16.63 1.50 20.08
C GLU A 143 16.22 2.44 18.95
N LEU A 144 15.08 2.14 18.32
CA LEU A 144 14.50 2.95 17.25
C LEU A 144 13.74 4.17 17.79
N SER A 145 13.43 4.21 19.09
CA SER A 145 12.58 5.24 19.72
C SER A 145 11.22 5.39 19.03
N VAL A 146 10.63 4.26 18.60
CA VAL A 146 9.34 4.21 17.91
C VAL A 146 8.39 3.23 18.59
N MET A 147 7.12 3.32 18.20
CA MET A 147 6.11 2.34 18.54
C MET A 147 5.97 1.32 17.42
N LEU A 148 6.07 0.05 17.79
CA LEU A 148 5.79 -1.09 16.94
C LEU A 148 4.32 -1.47 17.12
N ASN A 149 3.51 -1.17 16.11
CA ASN A 149 2.06 -1.33 16.19
C ASN A 149 1.39 -1.62 14.84
N ARG A 150 2.15 -1.97 13.80
CA ARG A 150 1.61 -2.30 12.48
C ARG A 150 1.87 -3.76 12.13
N LEU A 151 0.88 -4.44 11.57
CA LEU A 151 1.02 -5.80 11.03
C LEU A 151 0.47 -5.83 9.61
N ILE A 152 0.93 -6.79 8.81
CA ILE A 152 0.35 -7.03 7.48
C ILE A 152 -0.60 -8.23 7.58
N TYR A 153 -1.89 -7.98 7.43
CA TYR A 153 -2.92 -9.01 7.46
C TYR A 153 -3.10 -9.59 6.07
N ARG A 154 -3.14 -10.93 5.99
CA ARG A 154 -3.34 -11.65 4.73
C ARG A 154 -4.74 -12.20 4.65
N PHE A 155 -5.41 -11.92 3.54
CA PHE A 155 -6.72 -12.47 3.20
C PHE A 155 -6.63 -13.23 1.89
N ASP A 156 -7.42 -14.29 1.76
CA ASP A 156 -7.65 -14.88 0.46
C ASP A 156 -8.50 -13.95 -0.43
N ARG A 157 -8.63 -14.32 -1.70
CA ARG A 157 -9.41 -13.59 -2.70
C ARG A 157 -10.91 -13.43 -2.39
N TYR A 158 -11.40 -14.06 -1.32
CA TYR A 158 -12.79 -14.06 -0.87
C TYR A 158 -12.95 -13.44 0.51
N GLY A 159 -11.92 -12.74 1.00
CA GLY A 159 -11.93 -12.07 2.30
C GLY A 159 -11.76 -12.97 3.51
N LYS A 160 -11.41 -14.25 3.33
CA LYS A 160 -11.11 -15.11 4.47
C LYS A 160 -9.73 -14.76 5.00
N PHE A 161 -9.67 -14.40 6.28
CA PHE A 161 -8.40 -14.19 6.97
C PHE A 161 -7.55 -15.47 6.93
N ILE A 162 -6.29 -15.33 6.54
CA ILE A 162 -5.29 -16.40 6.47
C ILE A 162 -4.43 -16.36 7.74
N ASP A 163 -3.67 -15.27 7.91
CA ASP A 163 -2.78 -15.00 9.04
C ASP A 163 -2.31 -13.52 8.99
N PHE A 164 -1.31 -13.19 9.80
CA PHE A 164 -0.64 -11.89 9.78
C PHE A 164 0.89 -12.04 9.78
N ILE A 165 1.58 -11.08 9.17
CA ILE A 165 3.04 -10.98 9.09
C ILE A 165 3.52 -9.83 9.96
N GLY A 166 4.53 -10.10 10.78
CA GLY A 166 5.37 -9.16 11.51
C GLY A 166 6.84 -9.24 11.05
N GLN A 167 7.75 -8.62 11.79
CA GLN A 167 9.17 -8.48 11.41
C GLN A 167 9.85 -9.83 11.12
N GLU A 168 9.61 -10.86 11.93
CA GLU A 168 10.22 -12.19 11.79
C GLU A 168 9.43 -13.13 10.84
N GLY A 169 8.31 -12.65 10.26
CA GLY A 169 7.42 -13.42 9.40
C GLY A 169 6.04 -13.63 10.01
N VAL A 170 5.38 -14.74 9.64
CA VAL A 170 4.03 -15.07 10.14
C VAL A 170 4.02 -15.15 11.67
N GLY A 171 3.12 -14.41 12.31
CA GLY A 171 3.02 -14.39 13.78
C GLY A 171 4.07 -13.52 14.48
N GLY A 172 4.91 -12.79 13.72
CA GLY A 172 6.01 -11.99 14.24
C GLY A 172 5.59 -10.71 14.96
N THR A 173 6.61 -10.00 15.44
CA THR A 173 6.54 -8.71 16.11
C THR A 173 5.97 -7.64 15.17
N PRO A 174 5.10 -6.72 15.63
CA PRO A 174 4.65 -5.60 14.82
C PRO A 174 5.80 -4.78 14.24
N PHE A 175 5.60 -4.24 13.05
CA PHE A 175 6.45 -3.24 12.44
C PHE A 175 6.25 -1.87 13.09
N CYS A 176 7.24 -1.00 12.91
CA CYS A 176 7.05 0.44 13.11
C CYS A 176 6.19 1.03 11.97
N TYR A 177 6.24 2.35 11.75
CA TYR A 177 5.46 2.98 10.69
C TYR A 177 5.84 2.42 9.31
N ILE A 178 4.87 1.79 8.64
CA ILE A 178 5.06 1.18 7.31
C ILE A 178 4.89 2.27 6.24
N GLU A 179 5.96 2.70 5.58
CA GLU A 179 5.84 3.68 4.49
C GLU A 179 5.06 3.10 3.30
N SER A 180 5.37 1.86 2.94
CA SER A 180 4.66 1.14 1.89
C SER A 180 4.86 -0.37 1.97
N ILE A 181 3.98 -1.11 1.30
CA ILE A 181 4.17 -2.53 1.00
C ILE A 181 4.16 -2.73 -0.52
N GLN A 182 4.95 -3.69 -0.99
CA GLN A 182 5.11 -4.01 -2.40
C GLN A 182 5.07 -5.53 -2.58
N ILE A 183 4.65 -5.98 -3.77
CA ILE A 183 4.64 -7.39 -4.13
C ILE A 183 5.49 -7.57 -5.39
N THR A 184 6.48 -8.45 -5.34
CA THR A 184 7.35 -8.76 -6.50
C THR A 184 6.62 -9.63 -7.53
N GLU A 185 7.22 -9.84 -8.70
CA GLU A 185 6.67 -10.75 -9.71
C GLU A 185 6.62 -12.22 -9.23
N ALA A 186 7.42 -12.59 -8.22
CA ALA A 186 7.40 -13.91 -7.58
C ALA A 186 6.42 -14.02 -6.39
N ASP A 187 5.52 -13.05 -6.22
CA ASP A 187 4.57 -12.96 -5.10
C ASP A 187 5.23 -12.86 -3.72
N GLU A 188 6.39 -12.23 -3.65
CA GLU A 188 7.09 -11.93 -2.40
C GLU A 188 6.61 -10.59 -1.84
N LEU A 189 6.36 -10.54 -0.55
CA LEU A 189 6.00 -9.32 0.14
C LEU A 189 7.25 -8.55 0.55
N VAL A 190 7.32 -7.28 0.17
CA VAL A 190 8.33 -6.35 0.68
C VAL A 190 7.63 -5.32 1.56
N VAL A 191 8.05 -5.23 2.81
CA VAL A 191 7.55 -4.24 3.78
C VAL A 191 8.64 -3.20 4.00
N ILE A 192 8.32 -1.94 3.69
CA ILE A 192 9.23 -0.80 3.85
C ILE A 192 8.72 0.02 5.02
N CYS A 193 9.51 0.08 6.09
CA CYS A 193 9.22 0.85 7.28
C CYS A 193 10.17 2.03 7.41
N ARG A 194 9.72 3.05 8.14
CA ARG A 194 10.48 4.28 8.38
C ARG A 194 10.43 4.66 9.86
N SER A 195 11.61 4.89 10.43
CA SER A 195 11.79 5.58 11.70
C SER A 195 12.34 6.99 11.46
N MET A 196 12.60 7.74 12.54
CA MET A 196 13.22 9.07 12.42
C MET A 196 14.63 9.05 11.85
N ALA A 197 15.36 7.93 12.01
CA ALA A 197 16.78 7.84 11.65
C ALA A 197 17.09 6.79 10.57
N LYS A 198 16.21 5.79 10.41
CA LYS A 198 16.50 4.57 9.65
C LYS A 198 15.29 4.15 8.81
N TRP A 199 15.58 3.60 7.65
CA TRP A 199 14.65 2.78 6.87
C TRP A 199 14.92 1.31 7.15
N LEU A 200 13.85 0.55 7.36
CA LEU A 200 13.92 -0.89 7.60
C LEU A 200 13.11 -1.57 6.50
N ILE A 201 13.73 -2.50 5.78
CA ILE A 201 13.11 -3.16 4.64
C ILE A 201 13.17 -4.67 4.86
N PHE A 202 12.01 -5.31 4.79
CA PHE A 202 11.85 -6.73 5.04
C PHE A 202 11.30 -7.42 3.79
N TRP A 203 11.97 -8.45 3.31
CA TRP A 203 11.49 -9.33 2.24
C TRP A 203 10.94 -10.62 2.81
N PHE A 204 9.77 -11.02 2.36
CA PHE A 204 9.12 -12.26 2.75
C PHE A 204 8.78 -13.08 1.53
N SER A 205 9.03 -14.38 1.60
CA SER A 205 8.51 -15.34 0.63
C SER A 205 6.99 -15.26 0.53
N SER A 206 6.43 -15.81 -0.54
CA SER A 206 4.97 -15.95 -0.72
C SER A 206 4.27 -16.73 0.41
N ALA A 207 5.00 -17.54 1.18
CA ALA A 207 4.52 -18.24 2.38
C ALA A 207 4.51 -17.36 3.65
N GLY A 208 5.19 -16.21 3.64
CA GLY A 208 5.31 -15.28 4.78
C GLY A 208 6.55 -15.53 5.65
N LYS A 209 7.51 -16.32 5.17
CA LYS A 209 8.82 -16.48 5.84
C LYS A 209 9.74 -15.31 5.48
N LEU A 210 10.39 -14.70 6.48
CA LEU A 210 11.43 -13.68 6.29
C LEU A 210 12.60 -14.25 5.49
N LEU A 211 12.99 -13.53 4.44
CA LEU A 211 14.12 -13.83 3.56
C LEU A 211 15.29 -12.92 3.86
N TYR A 212 15.05 -11.60 3.89
CA TYR A 212 16.06 -10.58 4.10
C TYR A 212 15.53 -9.43 4.93
N GLU A 213 16.44 -8.81 5.67
CA GLU A 213 16.24 -7.56 6.38
C GLU A 213 17.38 -6.62 6.00
N VAL A 214 17.04 -5.41 5.59
CA VAL A 214 17.99 -4.37 5.20
C VAL A 214 17.69 -3.11 6.00
N GLU A 215 18.73 -2.54 6.61
CA GLU A 215 18.67 -1.26 7.27
C GLU A 215 19.42 -0.22 6.43
N ILE A 216 18.82 0.95 6.23
CA ILE A 216 19.44 2.08 5.54
C ILE A 216 19.31 3.32 6.43
N ASP A 217 20.44 3.83 6.87
CA ASP A 217 20.55 5.10 7.60
C ASP A 217 21.21 6.19 6.72
N GLN A 218 21.51 7.34 7.32
CA GLN A 218 22.15 8.46 6.62
C GLN A 218 23.56 8.13 6.10
N GLU A 219 24.32 7.25 6.78
CA GLU A 219 25.69 6.89 6.39
C GLU A 219 25.72 6.04 5.11
N HIS A 220 24.62 5.35 4.82
CA HIS A 220 24.45 4.57 3.59
C HIS A 220 24.06 5.42 2.37
N LEU A 221 23.74 6.71 2.55
CA LEU A 221 23.34 7.58 1.44
C LEU A 221 24.57 8.16 0.72
N PRO A 222 24.52 8.31 -0.62
CA PRO A 222 25.61 8.90 -1.37
C PRO A 222 25.83 10.35 -0.92
N LEU A 223 27.08 10.68 -0.59
CA LEU A 223 27.47 12.03 -0.18
C LEU A 223 27.72 12.90 -1.42
N PRO A 224 27.06 14.07 -1.54
CA PRO A 224 27.34 15.03 -2.59
C PRO A 224 28.72 15.67 -2.39
N GLU A 225 29.35 16.13 -3.49
CA GLU A 225 30.64 16.83 -3.46
C GLU A 225 30.54 18.22 -2.81
N GLU A 226 29.35 18.83 -2.84
CA GLU A 226 29.06 20.11 -2.18
C GLU A 226 28.53 19.89 -0.75
N GLU A 227 28.54 20.94 0.08
CA GLU A 227 27.92 20.93 1.42
C GLU A 227 26.40 20.77 1.32
N ALA A 228 25.94 19.52 1.18
CA ALA A 228 24.52 19.18 1.16
C ALA A 228 24.24 17.94 2.03
N ILE A 229 23.04 17.93 2.61
CA ILE A 229 22.57 16.83 3.46
C ILE A 229 21.75 15.87 2.56
N PRO A 230 22.19 14.63 2.35
CA PRO A 230 21.43 13.68 1.56
C PRO A 230 20.11 13.34 2.27
N SER A 231 19.05 13.16 1.49
CA SER A 231 17.75 12.74 2.01
C SER A 231 17.15 11.66 1.12
N LEU A 232 16.59 10.63 1.76
CA LEU A 232 15.89 9.56 1.08
C LEU A 232 14.38 9.78 1.23
N SER A 233 13.68 9.89 0.10
CA SER A 233 12.24 10.14 0.07
C SER A 233 11.43 8.85 0.01
N LYS A 234 11.82 7.90 -0.85
CA LYS A 234 11.07 6.68 -1.11
C LYS A 234 12.00 5.55 -1.55
N ILE A 235 11.61 4.33 -1.20
CA ILE A 235 12.26 3.08 -1.62
C ILE A 235 11.30 2.31 -2.52
N PHE A 236 11.84 1.74 -3.59
CA PHE A 236 11.15 0.77 -4.45
C PHE A 236 12.00 -0.50 -4.47
N ALA A 237 11.35 -1.62 -4.17
CA ALA A 237 11.97 -2.92 -4.36
C ALA A 237 12.15 -3.18 -5.86
N ASP A 238 13.20 -3.91 -6.22
CA ASP A 238 13.26 -4.51 -7.54
C ASP A 238 12.15 -5.58 -7.61
N LEU A 239 11.24 -5.42 -8.57
CA LEU A 239 10.10 -6.32 -8.73
C LEU A 239 10.41 -7.50 -9.65
N LYS A 240 11.48 -7.41 -10.46
CA LYS A 240 11.77 -8.32 -11.58
C LYS A 240 12.87 -9.34 -11.28
N ASP A 241 13.80 -8.98 -10.42
CA ASP A 241 14.80 -9.91 -9.88
C ASP A 241 14.38 -10.31 -8.45
N PRO A 242 13.42 -11.26 -8.30
CA PRO A 242 13.07 -11.82 -7.00
C PRO A 242 14.26 -12.58 -6.41
N VAL A 243 14.33 -12.67 -5.09
CA VAL A 243 15.53 -13.15 -4.38
C VAL A 243 15.42 -14.62 -3.96
#